data_AF-A0A4Q0T9G7-F1
#
_entry.id   AF-A0A4Q0T9G7-F1
#
_cell.length_a   1.000
_cell.length_b   1.000
_cell.length_c   1.000
_cell.angle_alpha   90.00
_cell.angle_beta   90.00
_cell.angle_gamma   90.00
#
_symmetry.space_group_name_H-M   'P 1'
#
loop_
_entity.id
_entity.type
_entity.pdbx_description
1 polymer ?
#
loop_
_entity_poly.entity_id
_entity_poly.type
_entity_poly.pdbx_seq_one_letter_code
_entity_poly.pdbx_strand_id
1 'polypeptide(L)' 'MGEAEDFVRTPLRNLLTQIEDGTLHVQVGRTFALDEIVEAHRCMEENKAGGKIVVLP' A
#
# COMPACT_ATOMS: atom_id res chain seq x y z
N MET A 1 -10.40 -6.30 5.25
CA MET A 1 -9.84 -5.18 4.47
C MET A 1 -8.66 -5.71 3.70
N GLY A 2 -8.80 -5.84 2.38
CA GLY A 2 -7.75 -6.32 1.47
C GLY A 2 -7.88 -7.80 1.09
N GLU A 3 -9.04 -8.41 1.28
CA GLU A 3 -9.29 -9.77 0.79
C GLU A 3 -9.46 -9.77 -0.73
N ALA A 4 -9.34 -10.93 -1.39
CA ALA A 4 -9.40 -11.02 -2.85
C ALA A 4 -10.69 -10.42 -3.44
N GLU A 5 -11.79 -10.46 -2.69
CA GLU A 5 -13.08 -9.88 -3.08
C GLU A 5 -13.06 -8.35 -3.04
N ASP A 6 -12.32 -7.75 -2.10
CA ASP A 6 -12.10 -6.30 -2.05
C ASP A 6 -11.31 -5.84 -3.28
N PHE A 7 -10.40 -6.68 -3.80
CA PHE A 7 -9.59 -6.37 -4.99
C PHE A 7 -10.46 -6.19 -6.24
N VAL A 8 -11.41 -7.11 -6.50
CA VAL A 8 -12.31 -7.05 -7.67
C VAL A 8 -13.20 -5.79 -7.63
N ARG A 9 -13.55 -5.34 -6.42
CA ARG A 9 -14.42 -4.17 -6.22
C ARG A 9 -13.64 -2.86 -6.17
N THR A 10 -12.31 -2.92 -6.07
CA THR A 10 -11.47 -1.73 -6.07
C THR A 10 -11.42 -1.13 -7.48
N PRO A 11 -11.79 0.14 -7.68
CA PRO A 11 -11.78 0.78 -9.00
C PRO A 11 -10.35 1.18 -9.42
N LEU A 12 -9.47 0.19 -9.60
CA LEU A 12 -8.04 0.38 -9.84
C LEU A 12 -7.77 1.30 -11.03
N ARG A 13 -8.57 1.21 -12.10
CA ARG A 13 -8.43 2.08 -13.28
C ARG A 13 -8.62 3.55 -12.94
N ASN A 14 -9.66 3.89 -12.15
CA ASN A 14 -9.93 5.28 -11.79
C ASN A 14 -8.85 5.83 -10.85
N LEU A 15 -8.27 4.98 -10.01
CA LEU A 15 -7.14 5.38 -9.15
C LEU A 15 -5.89 5.67 -9.98
N LEU A 16 -5.60 4.84 -10.99
CA LEU A 16 -4.49 5.08 -11.92
C LEU A 16 -4.64 6.41 -12.65
N THR A 17 -5.82 6.70 -13.21
CA THR A 17 -6.08 8.00 -13.87
C THR A 17 -5.83 9.17 -12.92
N GLN A 18 -6.27 9.10 -11.66
CA GLN A 18 -6.00 10.18 -10.70
C GLN A 18 -4.51 10.34 -10.37
N ILE A 19 -3.73 9.26 -10.37
CA ILE A 19 -2.27 9.31 -10.18
C ILE A 19 -1.61 9.96 -11.40
N GLU A 20 -1.99 9.56 -12.61
CA GLU A 20 -1.51 10.14 -13.87
C GLU A 20 -1.81 11.63 -13.96
N ASP A 21 -3.01 12.05 -13.56
CA ASP A 21 -3.45 13.44 -13.53
C ASP A 21 -2.83 14.24 -12.37
N GLY A 22 -2.05 13.60 -11.48
CA GLY A 22 -1.44 14.23 -10.30
C GLY A 22 -2.45 14.63 -9.22
N THR A 23 -3.70 14.18 -9.30
CA THR A 23 -4.75 14.49 -8.31
C THR A 23 -4.73 13.53 -7.13
N LEU A 24 -4.13 12.35 -7.29
CA LEU A 24 -3.90 11.38 -6.22
C LEU A 24 -2.39 11.15 -6.03
N HIS A 25 -1.87 11.56 -4.88
CA HIS A 25 -0.48 11.33 -4.49
C HIS A 25 -0.38 10.13 -3.56
N VAL A 26 0.26 9.05 -4.02
CA VAL A 26 0.51 7.86 -3.19
C VAL A 26 1.78 8.07 -2.39
N GLN A 27 1.64 8.30 -1.08
CA GLN A 27 2.78 8.43 -0.17
C GLN A 27 3.29 7.04 0.23
N VAL A 28 4.57 6.77 -0.05
CA VAL A 28 5.29 5.64 0.53
C VAL A 28 5.72 6.05 1.94
N GLY A 29 5.17 5.36 2.95
CA GLY A 29 5.44 5.65 4.35
C GLY A 29 6.70 4.95 4.85
N ARG A 30 6.81 3.65 4.55
CA ARG A 30 7.99 2.83 4.87
C ARG A 30 8.23 1.77 3.80
N THR A 31 9.49 1.38 3.67
CA THR A 31 9.93 0.27 2.83
C THR A 31 10.65 -0.76 3.70
N PHE A 32 10.39 -2.04 3.44
CA PHE A 32 11.02 -3.18 4.10
C PHE A 32 11.60 -4.13 3.04
N ALA A 33 12.62 -4.90 3.40
CA ALA A 33 13.05 -6.04 2.60
C ALA A 33 12.12 -7.25 2.82
N LEU A 34 12.14 -8.22 1.91
CA LEU A 34 11.24 -9.38 1.95
C LEU A 34 11.49 -10.27 3.19
N ASP A 35 12.73 -10.35 3.66
CA ASP A 35 13.10 -11.04 4.89
C ASP A 35 12.58 -10.32 6.17
N GLU A 36 12.21 -9.05 6.05
CA GLU A 36 11.59 -8.24 7.10
C GLU A 36 10.05 -8.28 7.07
N ILE A 37 9.42 -9.25 6.39
CA ILE A 37 7.95 -9.29 6.23
C ILE A 37 7.20 -9.29 7.57
N VAL A 38 7.75 -9.93 8.61
CA VAL A 38 7.18 -9.91 9.96
C VAL A 38 7.15 -8.49 10.53
N GLU A 39 8.20 -7.72 10.29
CA GLU A 39 8.33 -6.32 10.71
C GLU A 39 7.39 -5.40 9.95
N ALA A 40 7.19 -5.66 8.65
CA ALA A 40 6.20 -4.96 7.84
C ALA A 40 4.78 -5.15 8.39
N HIS A 41 4.40 -6.38 8.76
CA HIS A 41 3.09 -6.65 9.38
C HIS A 41 2.96 -6.00 10.76
N ARG A 42 3.98 -6.07 11.62
CA ARG A 42 3.96 -5.39 12.92
C ARG A 42 3.82 -3.87 12.76
N CYS A 43 4.52 -3.27 11.81
CA CYS A 43 4.39 -1.84 11.51
C CYS A 43 2.98 -1.45 11.08
N MET A 44 2.31 -2.31 10.30
CA MET A 44 0.92 -2.13 9.89
C MET A 44 -0.04 -2.23 11.08
N GLU A 45 0.11 -3.25 11.94
CA GLU A 45 -0.72 -3.46 13.13
C GLU A 45 -0.60 -2.29 14.13
N GLU A 46 0.61 -1.75 14.28
CA GLU A 46 0.87 -0.61 15.15
C GLU A 46 0.50 0.74 14.52
N ASN A 47 -0.02 0.77 13.28
CA ASN A 47 -0.34 1.97 12.50
C ASN A 47 0.84 2.97 12.36
N LYS A 48 2.08 2.47 12.29
CA LYS A 48 3.32 3.28 12.28
C LYS A 48 3.88 3.58 10.90
N ALA A 49 3.20 3.15 9.83
CA ALA A 49 3.69 3.34 8.46
C ALA A 49 3.59 4.79 7.98
N GLY A 50 2.53 5.51 8.34
CA GLY A 50 2.30 6.89 7.88
C GLY A 50 2.07 7.02 6.37
N GLY A 51 1.73 5.92 5.68
CA GLY A 51 1.57 5.83 4.24
C GLY A 51 1.49 4.37 3.79
N LYS A 52 1.68 4.11 2.50
CA LYS A 52 1.80 2.74 1.98
C LYS A 52 3.11 2.11 2.43
N ILE A 53 3.02 0.86 2.90
CA ILE A 53 4.18 -0.02 3.11
C ILE A 53 4.52 -0.68 1.77
N VAL A 54 5.81 -0.68 1.42
CA VAL A 54 6.34 -1.37 0.24
C VAL A 54 7.33 -2.43 0.69
N VAL A 55 7.24 -3.64 0.14
CA VAL A 55 8.19 -4.72 0.37
C VAL A 55 8.97 -4.96 -0.91
N LEU A 56 10.30 -4.97 -0.82
CA LEU A 56 11.20 -5.22 -1.94
C LEU A 56 11.78 -6.65 -1.85
N PRO A 57 12.00 -7.31 -3.01
CA PRO A 57 12.57 -8.66 -3.06
C PRO A 57 14.01 -8.72 -2.56
#